data_AF-A0A7E5W0R6-F1
#
_entry.id   AF-A0A7E5W0R6-F1
#
_cell.length_a   1.000
_cell.length_b   1.000
_cell.length_c   1.000
_cell.angle_alpha   90.00
_cell.angle_beta   90.00
_cell.angle_gamma   90.00
#
_symmetry.space_group_name_H-M   'P 1'
#
loop_
_entity.id
_entity.type
_entity.pdbx_description
1 polymer ?
#
loop_
_entity_poly.entity_id
_entity_poly.type
_entity_poly.pdbx_seq_one_letter_code
_entity_poly.pdbx_strand_id
1 'polypeptide(L)'
;MMQETVTNTNDRKSLFSSLLEVLEAREKQAQVDRQLQEEKYLRRTQRIYDYHERQRREAVELRRCLDYVSQHAHVLESVLRGAGSAGGAPGADAPLSASLVRQAAALQRCMAQCVANASRIRHLLTATHQPQMDTMLAKMEAELSTWTAFLQRAVDATYNTEVVIDNLHNMIAEQRRYVREVSSSSVFTSLCGDSAGEAEGADGAGGADRSPLDRRAPSVACSTPIARD
;
A
#
# COMPACT_ATOMS: atom_id res chain seq x y z
N MET A 1 -67.41 -51.59 -12.48
CA MET A 1 -66.38 -51.81 -11.44
C MET A 1 -64.95 -51.89 -11.97
N MET A 2 -64.66 -52.56 -13.10
CA MET A 2 -63.26 -52.67 -13.60
C MET A 2 -62.74 -51.35 -14.25
N GLN A 3 -63.61 -50.51 -14.77
CA GLN A 3 -63.22 -49.25 -15.44
C GLN A 3 -62.84 -48.14 -14.46
N GLU A 4 -63.54 -48.03 -13.31
CA GLU A 4 -63.24 -47.05 -12.24
C GLU A 4 -61.97 -47.39 -11.45
N THR A 5 -61.63 -48.68 -11.34
CA THR A 5 -60.43 -49.13 -10.63
C THR A 5 -59.17 -48.89 -11.46
N VAL A 6 -59.24 -49.09 -12.79
CA VAL A 6 -58.13 -48.82 -13.72
C VAL A 6 -57.84 -47.31 -13.83
N THR A 7 -58.87 -46.46 -13.91
CA THR A 7 -58.70 -44.99 -13.90
C THR A 7 -58.11 -44.51 -12.58
N ASN A 8 -58.62 -44.98 -11.42
CA ASN A 8 -58.08 -44.66 -10.10
C ASN A 8 -56.60 -45.06 -9.95
N THR A 9 -56.19 -46.22 -10.49
CA THR A 9 -54.78 -46.64 -10.49
C THR A 9 -53.89 -45.84 -11.43
N ASN A 10 -54.40 -45.35 -12.57
CA ASN A 10 -53.65 -44.51 -13.50
C ASN A 10 -53.49 -43.08 -12.95
N ASP A 11 -54.54 -42.52 -12.35
CA ASP A 11 -54.48 -41.21 -11.70
C ASP A 11 -53.50 -41.23 -10.53
N ARG A 12 -53.50 -42.30 -9.73
CA ARG A 12 -52.50 -42.50 -8.67
C ARG A 12 -51.08 -42.56 -9.22
N LYS A 13 -50.82 -43.31 -10.29
CA LYS A 13 -49.49 -43.37 -10.91
C LYS A 13 -49.05 -42.00 -11.45
N SER A 14 -49.98 -41.25 -12.06
CA SER A 14 -49.75 -39.88 -12.52
C SER A 14 -49.37 -38.93 -11.38
N LEU A 15 -50.07 -39.02 -10.23
CA LEU A 15 -49.76 -38.22 -9.05
C LEU A 15 -48.40 -38.58 -8.42
N PHE A 16 -48.03 -39.87 -8.41
CA PHE A 16 -46.71 -40.30 -7.94
C PHE A 16 -45.59 -39.80 -8.86
N SER A 17 -45.75 -39.89 -10.17
CA SER A 17 -44.79 -39.33 -11.14
C SER A 17 -44.65 -37.83 -10.98
N SER A 18 -45.77 -37.10 -10.86
CA SER A 18 -45.77 -35.66 -10.61
C SER A 18 -45.08 -35.28 -9.29
N LEU A 19 -45.31 -36.04 -8.21
CA LEU A 19 -44.64 -35.83 -6.93
C LEU A 19 -43.12 -36.05 -7.06
N LEU A 20 -42.68 -37.09 -7.77
CA LEU A 20 -41.26 -37.37 -8.00
C LEU A 20 -40.60 -36.26 -8.84
N GLU A 21 -41.27 -35.77 -9.88
CA GLU A 21 -40.79 -34.63 -10.68
C GLU A 21 -40.64 -33.36 -9.82
N VAL A 22 -41.59 -33.09 -8.93
CA VAL A 22 -41.51 -31.94 -8.00
C VAL A 22 -40.35 -32.11 -7.01
N LEU A 23 -40.13 -33.32 -6.49
CA LEU A 23 -39.00 -33.61 -5.60
C LEU A 23 -37.66 -33.46 -6.32
N GLU A 24 -37.54 -33.98 -7.55
CA GLU A 24 -36.33 -33.84 -8.37
C GLU A 24 -36.07 -32.38 -8.75
N ALA A 25 -37.11 -31.62 -9.11
CA ALA A 25 -37.00 -30.19 -9.38
C ALA A 25 -36.55 -29.41 -8.14
N ARG A 26 -37.09 -29.75 -6.96
CA ARG A 26 -36.68 -29.13 -5.68
C ARG A 26 -35.24 -29.47 -5.33
N GLU A 27 -34.79 -30.70 -5.58
CA GLU A 27 -33.40 -31.10 -5.36
C GLU A 27 -32.45 -30.35 -6.31
N LYS A 28 -32.78 -30.28 -7.61
CA LYS A 28 -32.02 -29.49 -8.60
C LYS A 28 -31.94 -28.03 -8.19
N GLN A 29 -33.05 -27.43 -7.77
CA GLN A 29 -33.06 -26.06 -7.28
C GLN A 29 -32.15 -25.87 -6.07
N ALA A 30 -32.18 -26.80 -5.10
CA ALA A 30 -31.31 -26.74 -3.93
C ALA A 30 -29.82 -26.93 -4.25
N GLN A 31 -29.48 -27.62 -5.34
CA GLN A 31 -28.10 -27.72 -5.84
C GLN A 31 -27.67 -26.41 -6.51
N VAL A 32 -28.51 -25.83 -7.37
CA VAL A 32 -28.25 -24.53 -8.02
C VAL A 32 -28.07 -23.42 -6.98
N ASP A 33 -28.94 -23.38 -5.97
CA ASP A 33 -28.84 -22.38 -4.90
C ASP A 33 -27.54 -22.52 -4.11
N ARG A 34 -27.07 -23.76 -3.85
CA ARG A 34 -25.77 -24.02 -3.21
C ARG A 34 -24.61 -23.54 -4.08
N GLN A 35 -24.59 -23.89 -5.36
CA GLN A 35 -23.57 -23.43 -6.31
C GLN A 35 -23.51 -21.89 -6.38
N LEU A 36 -24.68 -21.25 -6.42
CA LEU A 36 -24.77 -19.79 -6.45
C LEU A 36 -24.27 -19.13 -5.16
N GLN A 37 -24.48 -19.77 -4.00
CA GLN A 37 -23.89 -19.32 -2.73
C GLN A 37 -22.37 -19.48 -2.72
N GLU A 38 -21.86 -20.61 -3.21
CA GLU A 38 -20.42 -20.86 -3.35
C GLU A 38 -19.75 -19.83 -4.29
N GLU A 39 -20.35 -19.56 -5.46
CA GLU A 39 -19.86 -18.53 -6.37
C GLU A 39 -19.83 -17.14 -5.71
N LYS A 40 -20.89 -16.77 -4.99
CA LYS A 40 -20.95 -15.48 -4.27
C LYS A 40 -19.85 -15.40 -3.22
N TYR A 41 -19.61 -16.49 -2.49
CA TYR A 41 -18.54 -16.57 -1.49
C TYR A 41 -17.16 -16.42 -2.14
N LEU A 42 -16.90 -17.13 -3.24
CA LEU A 42 -15.63 -17.05 -3.97
C LEU A 42 -15.39 -15.65 -4.53
N ARG A 43 -16.39 -15.02 -5.17
CA ARG A 43 -16.28 -13.65 -5.69
C ARG A 43 -16.03 -12.64 -4.57
N ARG A 44 -16.69 -12.78 -3.42
CA ARG A 44 -16.45 -11.92 -2.24
C ARG A 44 -15.01 -12.08 -1.74
N THR A 45 -14.56 -13.32 -1.63
CA THR A 45 -13.21 -13.66 -1.17
C THR A 45 -12.15 -13.11 -2.12
N GLN A 46 -12.34 -13.29 -3.43
CA GLN A 46 -11.44 -12.75 -4.45
C GLN A 46 -11.34 -11.22 -4.36
N ARG A 47 -12.46 -10.51 -4.22
CA ARG A 47 -12.45 -9.04 -4.07
C ARG A 47 -11.64 -8.57 -2.85
N ILE A 48 -11.65 -9.33 -1.76
CA ILE A 48 -10.86 -9.03 -0.55
C ILE A 48 -9.38 -9.20 -0.85
N TYR A 49 -8.97 -10.29 -1.50
CA TYR A 49 -7.59 -10.50 -1.92
C TYR A 49 -7.10 -9.42 -2.89
N ASP A 50 -7.89 -9.09 -3.91
CA ASP A 50 -7.56 -8.04 -4.89
C ASP A 50 -7.42 -6.66 -4.23
N TYR A 51 -8.16 -6.40 -3.16
CA TYR A 51 -8.05 -5.17 -2.39
C TYR A 51 -6.73 -5.12 -1.60
N HIS A 52 -6.39 -6.20 -0.88
CA HIS A 52 -5.13 -6.30 -0.14
C HIS A 52 -3.90 -6.32 -1.06
N GLU A 53 -4.01 -6.89 -2.25
CA GLU A 53 -2.92 -6.85 -3.23
C GLU A 53 -2.68 -5.41 -3.74
N ARG A 54 -3.74 -4.65 -4.02
CA ARG A 54 -3.62 -3.23 -4.37
C ARG A 54 -3.01 -2.39 -3.26
N GLN A 55 -3.42 -2.60 -2.00
CA GLN A 55 -2.79 -1.97 -0.85
C GLN A 55 -1.29 -2.22 -0.79
N ARG A 56 -0.87 -3.49 -0.96
CA ARG A 56 0.55 -3.88 -0.93
C ARG A 56 1.36 -3.26 -2.06
N ARG A 57 0.83 -3.28 -3.30
CA ARG A 57 1.51 -2.67 -4.45
C ARG A 57 1.76 -1.18 -4.25
N GLU A 58 0.76 -0.43 -3.80
CA GLU A 58 0.92 1.01 -3.53
C GLU A 58 1.88 1.28 -2.36
N ALA A 59 1.88 0.44 -1.32
CA ALA A 59 2.83 0.56 -0.21
C ALA A 59 4.29 0.34 -0.64
N VAL A 60 4.54 -0.63 -1.53
CA VAL A 60 5.87 -0.86 -2.13
C VAL A 60 6.32 0.34 -2.95
N GLU A 61 5.43 0.94 -3.74
CA GLU A 61 5.73 2.14 -4.51
C GLU A 61 6.02 3.37 -3.62
N LEU A 62 5.31 3.52 -2.50
CA LEU A 62 5.65 4.54 -1.51
C LEU A 62 7.02 4.28 -0.88
N ARG A 63 7.36 3.03 -0.55
CA ARG A 63 8.69 2.67 -0.01
C ARG A 63 9.81 3.04 -0.97
N ARG A 64 9.69 2.64 -2.23
CA ARG A 64 10.65 3.02 -3.29
C ARG A 64 10.80 4.53 -3.41
N CYS A 65 9.69 5.27 -3.32
CA CYS A 65 9.72 6.73 -3.35
C CYS A 65 10.52 7.31 -2.19
N LEU A 66 10.30 6.83 -0.95
CA LEU A 66 11.05 7.28 0.23
C LEU A 66 12.54 6.95 0.13
N ASP A 67 12.89 5.81 -0.45
CA ASP A 67 14.29 5.43 -0.72
C ASP A 67 14.92 6.41 -1.72
N TYR A 68 14.22 6.77 -2.80
CA TYR A 68 14.71 7.76 -3.75
C TYR A 68 14.88 9.15 -3.15
N VAL A 69 13.93 9.60 -2.31
CA VAL A 69 14.06 10.89 -1.61
C VAL A 69 15.28 10.86 -0.69
N SER A 70 15.51 9.76 0.04
CA SER A 70 16.68 9.58 0.89
C SER A 70 18.00 9.62 0.12
N GLN A 71 18.06 8.95 -1.04
CA GLN A 71 19.24 8.96 -1.91
C GLN A 71 19.53 10.36 -2.45
N HIS A 72 18.51 11.08 -2.94
CA HIS A 72 18.67 12.44 -3.47
C HIS A 72 19.09 13.43 -2.38
N ALA A 73 18.54 13.30 -1.17
CA ALA A 73 18.96 14.09 -0.03
C ALA A 73 20.44 13.86 0.31
N HIS A 74 20.92 12.60 0.24
CA HIS A 74 22.33 12.30 0.46
C HIS A 74 23.25 12.89 -0.61
N VAL A 75 22.84 12.83 -1.88
CA VAL A 75 23.58 13.47 -2.99
C VAL A 75 23.66 14.99 -2.79
N LEU A 76 22.54 15.64 -2.49
CA LEU A 76 22.51 17.07 -2.18
C LEU A 76 23.44 17.44 -1.02
N GLU A 77 23.39 16.68 0.07
CA GLU A 77 24.28 16.88 1.23
C GLU A 77 25.76 16.71 0.88
N SER A 78 26.10 15.74 0.02
CA SER A 78 27.47 15.52 -0.44
C SER A 78 28.00 16.68 -1.29
N VAL A 79 27.15 17.26 -2.14
CA VAL A 79 27.50 18.43 -2.96
C VAL A 79 27.66 19.67 -2.08
N LEU A 80 26.79 19.85 -1.07
CA LEU A 80 26.90 20.94 -0.10
C LEU A 80 28.18 20.85 0.74
N ARG A 81 28.56 19.65 1.22
CA ARG A 81 29.83 19.44 1.94
C ARG A 81 31.06 19.61 1.05
N GLY A 82 30.99 19.19 -0.21
CA GLY A 82 32.07 19.38 -1.18
C GLY A 82 32.32 20.85 -1.53
N ALA A 83 31.24 21.64 -1.61
CA ALA A 83 31.32 23.09 -1.85
C ALA A 83 32.00 23.84 -0.69
N GLY A 84 31.81 23.40 0.56
CA GLY A 84 32.45 23.99 1.73
C GLY A 84 33.95 23.67 1.89
N SER A 85 34.46 22.66 1.17
CA SER A 85 35.86 22.22 1.29
C SER A 85 36.79 22.75 0.19
N ALA A 86 36.24 23.25 -0.92
CA ALA A 86 36.97 23.90 -2.01
C ALA A 86 37.03 25.42 -1.76
N GLY A 87 37.91 25.85 -0.86
CA GLY A 87 38.13 27.27 -0.60
C GLY A 87 38.62 28.04 -1.84
N GLY A 88 37.88 29.09 -2.22
CA GLY A 88 38.45 30.33 -2.72
C GLY A 88 39.00 30.37 -4.15
N ALA A 89 38.20 30.00 -5.15
CA ALA A 89 38.48 30.39 -6.55
C ALA A 89 37.42 31.41 -7.02
N PRO A 90 37.79 32.70 -7.19
CA PRO A 90 36.85 33.74 -7.61
C PRO A 90 36.44 33.50 -9.06
N GLY A 91 35.21 33.01 -9.27
CA GLY A 91 34.61 32.80 -10.59
C GLY A 91 33.82 31.50 -10.79
N ALA A 92 33.79 30.60 -9.80
CA ALA A 92 33.16 29.27 -9.92
C ALA A 92 31.82 29.09 -9.16
N ASP A 93 31.30 30.11 -8.48
CA ASP A 93 30.15 29.95 -7.56
C ASP A 93 28.77 29.95 -8.25
N ALA A 94 28.63 30.67 -9.38
CA ALA A 94 27.40 30.70 -10.17
C ALA A 94 27.00 29.33 -10.81
N PRO A 95 27.91 28.46 -11.27
CA PRO A 95 27.53 27.11 -11.75
C PRO A 95 27.15 26.14 -10.63
N LEU A 96 27.65 26.33 -9.40
CA LEU A 96 27.38 25.48 -8.25
C LEU A 96 25.99 25.73 -7.66
N SER A 97 25.60 27.01 -7.47
CA SER A 97 24.27 27.38 -6.96
C SER A 97 23.14 26.91 -7.89
N ALA A 98 23.29 27.09 -9.21
CA ALA A 98 22.32 26.61 -10.19
C ALA A 98 22.22 25.07 -10.19
N SER A 99 23.33 24.35 -9.94
CA SER A 99 23.32 22.89 -9.83
C SER A 99 22.60 22.40 -8.57
N LEU A 100 22.82 23.07 -7.43
CA LEU A 100 22.15 22.80 -6.17
C LEU A 100 20.64 23.02 -6.27
N VAL A 101 20.21 24.12 -6.88
CA VAL A 101 18.79 24.40 -7.11
C VAL A 101 18.15 23.34 -8.02
N ARG A 102 18.85 22.89 -9.07
CA ARG A 102 18.36 21.79 -9.93
C ARG A 102 18.20 20.47 -9.18
N GLN A 103 19.16 20.12 -8.32
CA GLN A 103 19.09 18.92 -7.49
C GLN A 103 17.99 19.01 -6.43
N ALA A 104 17.84 20.16 -5.78
CA ALA A 104 16.75 20.43 -4.84
C ALA A 104 15.38 20.36 -5.52
N ALA A 105 15.26 20.84 -6.76
CA ALA A 105 14.05 20.67 -7.57
C ALA A 105 13.76 19.22 -7.95
N ALA A 106 14.78 18.38 -8.17
CA ALA A 106 14.60 16.95 -8.37
C ALA A 106 14.08 16.27 -7.09
N LEU A 107 14.66 16.60 -5.93
CA LEU A 107 14.20 16.11 -4.63
C LEU A 107 12.74 16.50 -4.37
N GLN A 108 12.37 17.76 -4.62
CA GLN A 108 10.99 18.25 -4.47
C GLN A 108 9.98 17.47 -5.33
N ARG A 109 10.33 17.13 -6.58
CA ARG A 109 9.50 16.28 -7.44
C ARG A 109 9.35 14.86 -6.88
N CYS A 110 10.42 14.26 -6.36
CA CYS A 110 10.35 12.95 -5.71
C CYS A 110 9.43 12.99 -4.47
N MET A 111 9.53 14.04 -3.65
CA MET A 111 8.65 14.22 -2.49
C MET A 111 7.17 14.37 -2.89
N ALA A 112 6.88 15.12 -3.96
CA ALA A 112 5.53 15.24 -4.51
C ALA A 112 4.95 13.88 -4.93
N GLN A 113 5.77 13.02 -5.54
CA GLN A 113 5.36 11.67 -5.88
C GLN A 113 5.06 10.82 -4.63
N CYS A 114 5.81 11.00 -3.54
CA CYS A 114 5.58 10.27 -2.30
C CYS A 114 4.25 10.69 -1.65
N VAL A 115 3.92 11.98 -1.66
CA VAL A 115 2.62 12.49 -1.21
C VAL A 115 1.47 11.91 -2.05
N ALA A 116 1.62 11.87 -3.38
CA ALA A 116 0.63 11.27 -4.27
C ALA A 116 0.45 9.76 -4.02
N ASN A 117 1.52 9.02 -3.75
CA ASN A 117 1.44 7.59 -3.42
C ASN A 117 0.76 7.37 -2.06
N ALA A 118 1.12 8.16 -1.05
CA ALA A 118 0.50 8.09 0.28
C ALA A 118 -1.01 8.42 0.23
N SER A 119 -1.43 9.36 -0.62
CA SER A 119 -2.85 9.71 -0.76
C SER A 119 -3.66 8.60 -1.42
N ARG A 120 -3.08 7.88 -2.39
CA ARG A 120 -3.68 6.65 -2.94
C ARG A 120 -3.84 5.57 -1.90
N ILE A 121 -2.81 5.30 -1.09
CA ILE A 121 -2.89 4.33 0.02
C ILE A 121 -4.01 4.70 0.99
N ARG A 122 -4.16 5.98 1.31
CA ARG A 122 -5.24 6.45 2.18
C ARG A 122 -6.62 6.07 1.68
N HIS A 123 -6.88 6.20 0.38
CA HIS A 123 -8.16 5.77 -0.22
C HIS A 123 -8.35 4.25 -0.23
N LEU A 124 -7.27 3.51 -0.05
CA LEU A 124 -7.26 2.06 0.05
C LEU A 124 -7.15 1.57 1.51
N LEU A 125 -7.26 2.42 2.53
CA LEU A 125 -7.24 1.99 3.92
C LEU A 125 -8.65 1.82 4.50
N THR A 126 -8.79 0.90 5.46
CA THR A 126 -9.99 0.81 6.28
C THR A 126 -10.11 2.04 7.18
N ALA A 127 -11.34 2.42 7.54
CA ALA A 127 -11.65 3.62 8.34
C ALA A 127 -10.84 3.71 9.66
N THR A 128 -10.39 2.58 10.20
CA THR A 128 -9.58 2.49 11.41
C THR A 128 -8.16 3.07 11.28
N HIS A 129 -7.55 3.01 10.10
CA HIS A 129 -6.18 3.49 9.86
C HIS A 129 -6.12 4.87 9.20
N GLN A 130 -7.28 5.40 8.82
CA GLN A 130 -7.40 6.65 8.07
C GLN A 130 -6.86 7.88 8.85
N PRO A 131 -7.15 8.09 10.15
CA PRO A 131 -6.67 9.28 10.87
C PRO A 131 -5.14 9.35 11.01
N GLN A 132 -4.49 8.20 11.20
CA GLN A 132 -3.03 8.12 11.29
C GLN A 132 -2.38 8.43 9.93
N MET A 133 -2.96 7.92 8.84
CA MET A 133 -2.52 8.22 7.47
C MET A 133 -2.77 9.69 7.11
N ASP A 134 -3.91 10.28 7.50
CA ASP A 134 -4.22 11.70 7.30
C ASP A 134 -3.19 12.61 7.99
N THR A 135 -2.79 12.26 9.21
CA THR A 135 -1.76 13.02 9.95
C THR A 135 -0.39 12.94 9.26
N MET A 136 -0.02 11.77 8.75
CA MET A 136 1.23 11.57 8.02
C MET A 136 1.22 12.33 6.69
N LEU A 137 0.10 12.29 5.97
CA LEU A 137 -0.10 13.04 4.74
C LEU A 137 0.01 14.54 4.97
N ALA A 138 -0.65 15.08 5.99
CA ALA A 138 -0.59 16.50 6.32
C ALA A 138 0.87 16.95 6.59
N LYS A 139 1.67 16.11 7.28
CA LYS A 139 3.10 16.39 7.51
C LYS A 139 3.91 16.38 6.21
N MET A 140 3.71 15.38 5.36
CA MET A 140 4.40 15.29 4.07
C MET A 140 4.02 16.44 3.13
N GLU A 141 2.75 16.86 3.13
CA GLU A 141 2.24 18.01 2.36
C GLU A 141 2.81 19.33 2.87
N ALA A 142 2.86 19.53 4.19
CA ALA A 142 3.47 20.72 4.80
C ALA A 142 4.96 20.83 4.45
N GLU A 143 5.69 19.71 4.53
CA GLU A 143 7.10 19.67 4.14
C GLU A 143 7.27 19.97 2.64
N LEU A 144 6.48 19.34 1.77
CA LEU A 144 6.50 19.62 0.33
C LEU A 144 6.21 21.10 0.02
N SER A 145 5.25 21.71 0.73
CA SER A 145 4.92 23.13 0.58
C SER A 145 6.10 24.02 0.94
N THR A 146 6.86 23.65 1.99
CA THR A 146 8.07 24.34 2.44
C THR A 146 9.17 24.24 1.39
N TRP A 147 9.42 23.04 0.84
CA TRP A 147 10.35 22.83 -0.27
C TRP A 147 9.99 23.61 -1.53
N THR A 148 8.71 23.69 -1.85
CA THR A 148 8.22 24.43 -3.03
C THR A 148 8.42 25.94 -2.84
N ALA A 149 8.05 26.47 -1.66
CA ALA A 149 8.22 27.89 -1.34
C ALA A 149 9.70 28.30 -1.28
N PHE A 150 10.56 27.43 -0.73
CA PHE A 150 12.00 27.64 -0.72
C PHE A 150 12.55 27.72 -2.15
N LEU A 151 12.24 26.75 -3.01
CA LEU A 151 12.75 26.71 -4.38
C LEU A 151 12.34 27.95 -5.18
N GLN A 152 11.09 28.40 -5.03
CA GLN A 152 10.62 29.63 -5.67
C GLN A 152 11.49 30.83 -5.26
N ARG A 153 11.75 30.99 -3.96
CA ARG A 153 12.59 32.08 -3.45
C ARG A 153 14.07 31.92 -3.82
N ALA A 154 14.59 30.69 -3.87
CA ALA A 154 15.98 30.41 -4.21
C ALA A 154 16.30 30.70 -5.69
N VAL A 155 15.32 30.49 -6.59
CA VAL A 155 15.43 30.90 -7.99
C VAL A 155 15.47 32.42 -8.12
N ASP A 156 14.69 33.14 -7.30
CA ASP A 156 14.65 34.61 -7.32
C ASP A 156 15.88 35.25 -6.64
N ALA A 157 16.45 34.59 -5.62
CA ALA A 157 17.53 35.11 -4.77
C ALA A 157 18.96 34.77 -5.26
N THR A 158 19.18 34.72 -6.57
CA THR A 158 20.44 34.28 -7.24
C THR A 158 21.75 34.90 -6.71
N TYR A 159 21.70 36.00 -5.96
CA TYR A 159 22.86 36.68 -5.36
C TYR A 159 23.11 36.38 -3.87
N ASN A 160 22.21 35.68 -3.16
CA ASN A 160 22.31 35.37 -1.71
C ASN A 160 22.62 33.89 -1.47
N THR A 161 23.74 33.41 -2.00
CA THR A 161 24.11 31.99 -2.03
C THR A 161 24.34 31.36 -0.65
N GLU A 162 24.92 32.08 0.32
CA GLU A 162 25.18 31.55 1.67
C GLU A 162 23.87 31.23 2.41
N VAL A 163 22.90 32.15 2.38
CA VAL A 163 21.58 31.95 2.99
C VAL A 163 20.84 30.78 2.33
N VAL A 164 20.97 30.60 1.01
CA VAL A 164 20.39 29.47 0.29
C VAL A 164 21.03 28.14 0.72
N ILE A 165 22.35 28.11 0.91
CA ILE A 165 23.11 26.92 1.34
C ILE A 165 22.75 26.51 2.78
N ASP A 166 22.66 27.47 3.71
CA ASP A 166 22.29 27.18 5.10
C ASP A 166 20.85 26.69 5.22
N ASN A 167 19.93 27.30 4.47
CA ASN A 167 18.54 26.85 4.42
C ASN A 167 18.43 25.43 3.81
N LEU A 168 19.21 25.10 2.78
CA LEU A 168 19.23 23.74 2.22
C LEU A 168 19.65 22.68 3.24
N HIS A 169 20.67 22.96 4.06
CA HIS A 169 21.09 22.02 5.12
C HIS A 169 19.97 21.75 6.12
N ASN A 170 19.28 22.79 6.59
CA ASN A 170 18.17 22.65 7.52
C ASN A 170 17.00 21.85 6.91
N MET A 171 16.68 22.12 5.64
CA MET A 171 15.59 21.43 4.95
C MET A 171 15.92 19.96 4.69
N ILE A 172 17.16 19.61 4.36
CA ILE A 172 17.60 18.22 4.23
C ILE A 172 17.50 17.49 5.58
N ALA A 173 17.84 18.16 6.69
CA ALA A 173 17.74 17.57 8.02
C ALA A 173 16.28 17.22 8.40
N GLU A 174 15.34 18.14 8.18
CA GLU A 174 13.91 17.90 8.40
C GLU A 174 13.35 16.83 7.45
N GLN A 175 13.71 16.86 6.15
CA GLN A 175 13.32 15.82 5.21
C GLN A 175 13.75 14.41 5.68
N ARG A 176 14.99 14.25 6.17
CA ARG A 176 15.48 12.96 6.69
C ARG A 176 14.75 12.53 7.96
N ARG A 177 14.32 13.49 8.78
CA ARG A 177 13.50 13.22 9.96
C ARG A 177 12.12 12.71 9.55
N TYR A 178 11.46 13.39 8.60
CA TYR A 178 10.16 12.96 8.09
C TYR A 178 10.21 11.59 7.42
N VAL A 179 11.22 11.31 6.60
CA VAL A 179 11.35 9.98 6.00
C VAL A 179 11.49 8.91 7.07
N ARG A 180 12.35 9.12 8.09
CA ARG A 180 12.48 8.16 9.21
C ARG A 180 11.16 7.96 9.95
N GLU A 181 10.43 9.04 10.22
CA GLU A 181 9.14 8.99 10.89
C GLU A 181 8.12 8.16 10.09
N VAL A 182 7.98 8.43 8.79
CA VAL A 182 7.10 7.68 7.87
C VAL A 182 7.52 6.20 7.79
N SER A 183 8.82 5.93 7.60
CA SER A 183 9.34 4.56 7.52
C SER A 183 9.14 3.76 8.81
N SER A 184 9.12 4.43 9.97
CA SER A 184 8.87 3.82 11.29
C SER A 184 7.39 3.69 11.65
N SER A 185 6.48 4.23 10.83
CA SER A 185 5.04 4.20 11.07
C SER A 185 4.52 2.77 11.06
N SER A 186 3.87 2.34 12.14
CA SER A 186 3.33 0.98 12.26
C SER A 186 2.30 0.63 11.18
N VAL A 187 1.53 1.61 10.70
CA VAL A 187 0.60 1.44 9.56
C VAL A 187 1.38 1.15 8.29
N PHE A 188 2.43 1.93 8.04
CA PHE A 188 3.27 1.76 6.85
C PHE A 188 4.05 0.44 6.90
N THR A 189 4.63 0.09 8.06
CA THR A 189 5.33 -1.18 8.27
C THR A 189 4.39 -2.37 8.11
N SER A 190 3.14 -2.28 8.60
CA SER A 190 2.13 -3.34 8.43
C SER A 190 1.76 -3.54 6.96
N LEU A 191 1.55 -2.45 6.21
CA LEU A 191 1.27 -2.51 4.76
C LEU A 191 2.45 -3.08 3.94
N CYS A 192 3.68 -2.87 4.41
CA CYS A 192 4.89 -3.42 3.78
C CYS A 192 5.24 -4.84 4.28
N GLY A 193 4.65 -5.28 5.41
CA GLY A 193 5.12 -6.38 6.25
C GLY A 193 4.97 -7.78 5.66
N ASP A 194 4.18 -7.94 4.60
CA ASP A 194 4.08 -9.21 3.86
C ASP A 194 5.08 -9.32 2.71
N SER A 195 5.90 -8.30 2.45
CA SER A 195 6.86 -8.28 1.34
C SER A 195 8.32 -8.47 1.77
N ALA A 196 8.58 -8.55 3.08
CA ALA A 196 9.92 -8.72 3.64
C ALA A 196 10.33 -10.20 3.84
N GLY A 197 9.48 -11.15 3.45
CA GLY A 197 9.71 -12.60 3.62
C GLY A 197 10.17 -13.36 2.38
N GLU A 198 10.31 -12.73 1.21
CA GLU A 198 10.61 -13.42 -0.07
C GLU A 198 11.96 -13.00 -0.69
N ALA A 199 12.89 -12.50 0.10
CA ALA A 199 14.18 -12.04 -0.43
C ALA A 199 15.40 -12.40 0.44
N GLU A 200 15.50 -13.61 1.01
CA GLU A 200 16.79 -14.18 1.41
C GLU A 200 16.78 -15.72 1.35
N GLY A 201 17.75 -16.32 0.64
CA GLY A 201 18.20 -17.70 0.93
C GLY A 201 18.23 -18.70 -0.22
N ALA A 202 18.91 -18.38 -1.33
CA ALA A 202 19.53 -19.42 -2.15
C ALA A 202 20.94 -19.72 -1.61
N ASP A 203 21.17 -21.01 -1.32
CA ASP A 203 22.46 -21.70 -1.14
C ASP A 203 23.05 -21.84 0.28
N GLY A 204 23.44 -23.08 0.62
CA GLY A 204 24.17 -23.42 1.85
C GLY A 204 23.70 -24.69 2.59
N ALA A 205 24.13 -25.86 2.11
CA ALA A 205 23.98 -27.14 2.81
C ALA A 205 24.85 -27.24 4.08
N GLY A 206 24.33 -27.88 5.13
CA GLY A 206 25.10 -28.30 6.32
C GLY A 206 24.27 -28.32 7.60
N GLY A 207 23.78 -29.48 8.00
CA GLY A 207 22.75 -29.63 9.03
C GLY A 207 23.20 -29.50 10.48
N ALA A 208 22.23 -29.25 11.35
CA ALA A 208 22.02 -29.95 12.62
C ALA A 208 20.73 -29.42 13.27
N ASP A 209 19.72 -30.29 13.30
CA ASP A 209 18.90 -30.55 14.49
C ASP A 209 18.18 -29.36 15.16
N ARG A 210 16.87 -29.22 14.85
CA ARG A 210 15.81 -29.03 15.86
C ARG A 210 14.42 -29.13 15.21
N SER A 211 13.69 -30.15 15.66
CA SER A 211 12.31 -30.45 15.28
C SER A 211 11.31 -29.34 15.70
N PRO A 212 10.16 -29.27 15.00
CA PRO A 212 9.18 -28.20 15.06
C PRO A 212 8.21 -28.44 16.21
N LEU A 213 7.83 -27.40 16.95
CA LEU A 213 6.60 -27.27 17.79
C LEU A 213 6.85 -26.16 18.82
N ASP A 214 6.85 -24.90 18.40
CA ASP A 214 6.43 -23.78 19.26
C ASP A 214 6.46 -22.48 18.48
N ARG A 215 5.38 -22.22 17.74
CA ARG A 215 4.95 -20.87 17.39
C ARG A 215 3.46 -20.91 17.10
N ARG A 216 2.72 -20.78 18.19
CA ARG A 216 1.28 -20.52 18.19
C ARG A 216 1.00 -19.32 17.29
N ALA A 217 0.32 -19.55 16.17
CA ALA A 217 -0.19 -18.48 15.33
C ALA A 217 -1.20 -17.63 16.14
N PRO A 218 -1.15 -16.28 16.09
CA PRO A 218 -2.24 -15.48 16.60
C PRO A 218 -3.43 -15.62 15.64
N SER A 219 -4.41 -16.41 16.04
CA SER A 219 -5.72 -16.47 15.40
C SER A 219 -6.45 -15.13 15.63
N VAL A 220 -6.31 -14.18 14.72
CA VAL A 220 -7.20 -13.03 14.66
C VAL A 220 -8.44 -13.46 13.89
N ALA A 221 -9.40 -14.01 14.62
CA ALA A 221 -10.75 -14.22 14.13
C ALA A 221 -11.40 -12.84 13.92
N CYS A 222 -11.39 -12.33 12.69
CA CYS A 222 -12.26 -11.22 12.29
C CYS A 222 -13.69 -11.73 12.11
N SER A 223 -14.38 -11.96 13.22
CA SER A 223 -15.83 -12.13 13.25
C SER A 223 -16.50 -10.77 13.00
N THR A 224 -16.95 -10.51 11.79
CA THR A 224 -17.92 -9.44 11.54
C THR A 224 -19.34 -9.96 11.82
N PRO A 225 -20.16 -9.28 12.65
CA PRO A 225 -21.55 -9.67 12.82
C PRO A 225 -22.34 -9.35 11.54
N ILE A 226 -23.14 -10.31 11.09
CA ILE A 226 -24.11 -10.12 10.01
C ILE A 226 -25.27 -9.31 10.61
N ALA A 227 -25.45 -8.07 10.17
CA ALA A 227 -26.71 -7.35 10.37
C ALA A 227 -27.79 -8.03 9.52
N ARG A 228 -28.84 -8.50 10.18
CA ARG A 228 -30.11 -8.84 9.53
C ARG A 228 -30.92 -7.56 9.45
N ASP A 229 -31.18 -7.11 8.24
CA ASP A 229 -32.42 -6.46 7.82
C ASP A 229 -32.71 -6.93 6.38
#